data_AF-A0A4U7E9B1-F1
#
_entry.id   AF-A0A4U7E9B1-F1
#
_cell.length_a   1.000
_cell.length_b   1.000
_cell.length_c   1.000
_cell.angle_alpha   90.00
_cell.angle_beta   90.00
_cell.angle_gamma   90.00
#
_symmetry.space_group_name_H-M   'P 1'
#
loop_
_entity.id
_entity.type
_entity.pdbx_description
1 polymer ?
#
loop_
_entity_poly.entity_id
_entity_poly.type
_entity_poly.pdbx_seq_one_letter_code
_entity_poly.pdbx_strand_id
1 'polypeptide(L)'
;MVDSDDGDTGRADGSGAPAGAEQPPAEPPPGDPDIDDLLAKLDALRDTVDEGHEREEVRQTISLVERMPGSGALAERITKYTSRDLAESFVGAVLFALPLLVEGGVFEIAAWFAATTVAGVPVLLIGHVGFVFVATAGLLYYADFRQIAIHHPILGVIPRRYAGVLLVSLATSAAMLLFWGRLHEGDPTALERVSRVAVVWAAAAFGAGLGDILPGESQGDDLGKFDLDIGDRD
;
A
#
# COMPACT_ATOMS: atom_id res chain seq x y z
N MET A 1 44.09 -80.81 15.45
CA MET A 1 42.70 -80.35 15.65
C MET A 1 42.33 -79.65 14.35
N VAL A 2 41.67 -80.36 13.42
CA VAL A 2 40.18 -80.52 13.34
C VAL A 2 39.61 -79.20 12.80
N ASP A 3 39.45 -79.13 11.48
CA ASP A 3 38.15 -79.04 10.74
C ASP A 3 37.81 -77.56 10.44
N SER A 4 37.16 -77.10 9.38
CA SER A 4 36.79 -77.55 8.02
C SER A 4 35.95 -76.40 7.41
N ASP A 5 35.61 -76.52 6.13
CA ASP A 5 34.60 -75.80 5.33
C ASP A 5 34.93 -74.36 4.88
N ASP A 6 35.19 -74.12 3.58
CA ASP A 6 34.29 -74.16 2.40
C ASP A 6 33.60 -72.80 2.21
N GLY A 7 33.45 -72.18 1.04
CA GLY A 7 34.01 -72.28 -0.30
C GLY A 7 34.15 -70.82 -0.78
N ASP A 8 34.16 -70.39 -2.02
CA ASP A 8 34.27 -70.93 -3.36
C ASP A 8 34.71 -69.72 -4.20
N THR A 9 35.21 -70.04 -5.37
CA THR A 9 35.89 -69.30 -6.42
C THR A 9 35.17 -68.07 -7.02
N GLY A 10 35.95 -67.19 -7.67
CA GLY A 10 35.42 -66.34 -8.75
C GLY A 10 36.11 -64.99 -8.95
N ARG A 11 37.09 -64.92 -9.86
CA ARG A 11 37.63 -63.68 -10.45
C ARG A 11 36.60 -63.04 -11.42
N ALA A 12 36.43 -61.72 -11.36
CA ALA A 12 36.28 -60.77 -12.49
C ALA A 12 36.11 -59.35 -11.89
N ASP A 13 37.06 -58.41 -12.05
CA ASP A 13 37.27 -57.48 -13.17
C ASP A 13 36.21 -56.34 -13.27
N GLY A 14 36.68 -55.09 -13.36
CA GLY A 14 35.84 -53.89 -13.55
C GLY A 14 36.12 -52.76 -12.53
N SER A 15 37.11 -51.90 -12.74
CA SER A 15 37.08 -50.71 -13.60
C SER A 15 36.31 -49.52 -13.01
N GLY A 16 37.06 -48.46 -12.66
CA GLY A 16 36.72 -47.07 -12.98
C GLY A 16 35.64 -46.38 -12.17
N ALA A 17 36.05 -45.45 -11.30
CA ALA A 17 35.20 -44.39 -10.80
C ALA A 17 34.64 -43.51 -11.95
N PRO A 18 33.40 -43.01 -11.86
CA PRO A 18 33.01 -41.78 -12.54
C PRO A 18 33.05 -40.60 -11.57
N ALA A 19 33.57 -39.51 -12.11
CA ALA A 19 33.68 -38.19 -11.52
C ALA A 19 32.32 -37.60 -11.12
N GLY A 20 32.37 -36.63 -10.21
CA GLY A 20 31.22 -35.95 -9.64
C GLY A 20 30.27 -35.40 -10.69
N ALA A 21 28.99 -35.71 -10.50
CA ALA A 21 27.90 -35.06 -11.19
C ALA A 21 27.83 -33.60 -10.75
N GLU A 22 27.97 -32.68 -11.70
CA GLU A 22 27.60 -31.27 -11.52
C GLU A 22 26.14 -31.19 -11.05
N GLN A 23 25.92 -30.52 -9.92
CA GLN A 23 24.59 -30.15 -9.48
C GLN A 23 23.97 -29.17 -10.49
N PRO A 24 22.73 -29.39 -10.96
CA PRO A 24 22.06 -28.41 -11.80
C PRO A 24 21.84 -27.11 -10.99
N PRO A 25 21.95 -25.94 -11.63
CA PRO A 25 21.73 -24.67 -10.95
C PRO A 25 20.30 -24.61 -10.39
N ALA A 26 20.18 -24.16 -9.14
CA ALA A 26 18.90 -23.97 -8.47
C ALA A 26 18.02 -23.00 -9.28
N GLU A 27 16.78 -23.41 -9.58
CA GLU A 27 15.79 -22.54 -10.19
C GLU A 27 15.55 -21.30 -9.31
N PRO A 28 15.59 -20.09 -9.88
CA PRO A 28 15.20 -18.89 -9.14
C PRO A 28 13.70 -18.97 -8.78
N PRO A 29 13.29 -18.38 -7.65
CA PRO A 29 11.89 -18.43 -7.20
C PRO A 29 10.98 -17.79 -8.25
N PRO A 30 9.71 -18.23 -8.40
CA PRO A 30 8.83 -17.74 -9.45
C PRO A 30 8.54 -16.25 -9.22
N GLY A 31 9.22 -15.41 -9.99
CA GLY A 31 8.84 -14.02 -10.20
C GLY A 31 7.58 -13.96 -11.06
N ASP A 32 6.78 -12.92 -10.85
CA ASP A 32 5.61 -12.58 -11.67
C ASP A 32 6.01 -12.65 -13.16
N PRO A 33 5.28 -13.38 -14.03
CA PRO A 33 5.74 -13.62 -15.40
C PRO A 33 5.80 -12.29 -16.18
N ASP A 34 7.02 -11.82 -16.42
CA ASP A 34 7.28 -10.63 -17.23
C ASP A 34 6.96 -10.92 -18.70
N ILE A 35 6.45 -9.92 -19.42
CA ILE A 35 6.13 -10.03 -20.85
C ILE A 35 7.40 -10.35 -21.64
N ASP A 36 8.55 -9.82 -21.20
CA ASP A 36 9.85 -10.09 -21.81
C ASP A 36 10.27 -11.58 -21.66
N ASP A 37 9.93 -12.22 -20.53
CA ASP A 37 10.17 -13.65 -20.32
C ASP A 37 9.27 -14.52 -21.21
N LEU A 38 8.02 -14.09 -21.45
CA LEU A 38 7.11 -14.78 -22.37
C LEU A 38 7.55 -14.62 -23.83
N LEU A 39 8.02 -13.42 -24.21
CA LEU A 39 8.57 -13.18 -25.54
C LEU A 39 9.84 -14.01 -25.78
N ALA A 40 10.76 -14.07 -24.80
CA ALA A 40 11.96 -14.89 -24.90
C ALA A 40 11.65 -16.40 -25.06
N LYS A 41 10.63 -16.90 -24.34
CA LYS A 41 10.18 -18.30 -24.47
C LYS A 41 9.53 -18.58 -25.82
N LEU A 42 8.74 -17.65 -26.37
CA LEU A 42 8.14 -17.78 -27.70
C LEU A 42 9.20 -17.70 -28.81
N ASP A 43 10.24 -16.88 -28.64
CA ASP A 43 11.36 -16.77 -29.57
C ASP A 43 12.18 -18.07 -29.63
N ALA A 44 12.46 -18.67 -28.47
CA ALA A 44 13.12 -19.96 -28.36
C ALA A 44 12.29 -21.08 -29.01
N LEU A 45 10.96 -21.05 -28.86
CA LEU A 45 10.08 -22.05 -29.47
C LEU A 45 10.05 -21.92 -31.01
N ARG A 46 10.11 -20.71 -31.55
CA ARG A 46 10.20 -20.45 -33.00
C ARG A 46 11.41 -21.14 -33.64
N ASP A 47 12.54 -21.15 -32.94
CA ASP A 47 13.80 -21.69 -33.44
C ASP A 47 13.86 -23.23 -33.35
N THR A 48 12.91 -23.84 -32.63
CA THR A 48 12.87 -25.30 -32.41
C THR A 48 11.81 -26.01 -33.27
N VAL A 49 10.91 -25.25 -33.91
CA VAL A 49 9.77 -25.80 -34.65
C VAL A 49 10.09 -25.95 -36.14
N ASP A 50 9.97 -27.17 -36.66
CA ASP A 50 10.32 -27.53 -38.04
C ASP A 50 9.13 -27.53 -39.02
N GLU A 51 7.88 -27.50 -38.51
CA GLU A 51 6.68 -27.58 -39.33
C GLU A 51 6.13 -26.20 -39.76
N GLY A 52 5.74 -26.07 -41.03
CA GLY A 52 5.35 -24.79 -41.63
C GLY A 52 4.08 -24.16 -41.05
N HIS A 53 3.15 -24.97 -40.53
CA HIS A 53 1.92 -24.49 -39.90
C HIS A 53 2.19 -23.91 -38.51
N GLU A 54 3.02 -24.57 -37.71
CA GLU A 54 3.34 -24.15 -36.35
C GLU A 54 4.19 -22.86 -36.32
N ARG A 55 5.06 -22.65 -37.32
CA ARG A 55 5.80 -21.38 -37.45
C ARG A 55 4.90 -20.16 -37.68
N GLU A 56 3.77 -20.35 -38.36
CA GLU A 56 2.83 -19.27 -38.65
C GLU A 56 2.02 -18.91 -37.40
N GLU A 57 1.63 -19.91 -36.61
CA GLU A 57 0.93 -19.73 -35.34
C GLU A 57 1.78 -18.99 -34.30
N VAL A 58 3.08 -19.32 -34.23
CA VAL A 58 4.04 -18.60 -33.37
C VAL A 58 4.22 -17.15 -33.83
N ARG A 59 4.35 -16.89 -35.13
CA ARG A 59 4.44 -15.50 -35.66
C ARG A 59 3.19 -14.69 -35.40
N GLN A 60 2.02 -15.31 -35.56
CA GLN A 60 0.75 -14.63 -35.30
C GLN A 60 0.64 -14.25 -33.81
N THR A 61 1.05 -15.15 -32.91
CA THR A 61 1.04 -14.92 -31.46
C THR A 61 2.01 -13.80 -31.07
N ILE A 62 3.24 -13.80 -31.60
CA ILE A 62 4.21 -12.71 -31.40
C ILE A 62 3.64 -11.37 -31.89
N SER A 63 3.03 -11.35 -33.08
CA SER A 63 2.44 -10.13 -33.64
C SER A 63 1.25 -9.60 -32.85
N LEU A 64 0.51 -10.47 -32.15
CA LEU A 64 -0.59 -10.09 -31.27
C LEU A 64 -0.07 -9.51 -29.96
N VAL A 65 1.02 -10.04 -29.42
CA VAL A 65 1.68 -9.53 -28.21
C VAL A 65 2.37 -8.19 -28.49
N GLU A 66 3.06 -8.05 -29.63
CA GLU A 66 3.71 -6.79 -30.06
C GLU A 66 2.71 -5.67 -30.38
N ARG A 67 1.49 -6.01 -30.80
CA ARG A 67 0.41 -5.04 -31.09
C ARG A 67 -0.35 -4.58 -29.85
N MET A 68 -0.11 -5.14 -28.67
CA MET A 68 -0.68 -4.61 -27.43
C MET A 68 0.04 -3.30 -27.07
N PRO A 69 -0.64 -2.14 -27.09
CA PRO A 69 -0.05 -0.90 -26.63
C PRO A 69 0.03 -0.94 -25.10
N GLY A 70 1.22 -1.04 -24.51
CA GLY A 70 1.36 -0.80 -23.06
C GLY A 70 2.50 -1.42 -22.27
N SER A 71 3.45 -2.18 -22.84
CA SER A 71 4.44 -2.91 -22.03
C SER A 71 5.55 -2.06 -21.38
N GLY A 72 5.75 -0.80 -21.79
CA GLY A 72 6.67 0.14 -21.11
C GLY A 72 5.98 1.16 -20.19
N ALA A 73 4.65 1.30 -20.28
CA ALA A 73 3.88 2.34 -19.57
C ALA A 73 3.11 1.80 -18.34
N LEU A 74 3.30 0.52 -18.04
CA LEU A 74 2.69 -0.18 -16.89
C LEU A 74 3.69 -0.50 -15.77
N ALA A 75 5.00 -0.43 -16.02
CA ALA A 75 6.02 -0.53 -14.97
C ALA A 75 6.17 0.77 -14.15
N GLU A 76 5.60 1.88 -14.63
CA GLU A 76 5.69 3.21 -14.00
C GLU A 76 4.35 3.66 -13.38
N ARG A 77 3.46 2.70 -13.03
CA ARG A 77 2.07 2.99 -12.64
C ARG A 77 1.70 2.53 -11.22
N ILE A 78 2.57 2.75 -10.23
CA ILE A 78 2.12 2.76 -8.83
C ILE A 78 2.80 3.90 -8.07
N THR A 79 2.60 5.11 -8.59
CA THR A 79 2.64 6.32 -7.77
C THR A 79 1.32 7.03 -7.90
N LYS A 80 0.25 6.56 -7.25
CA LYS A 80 -0.87 7.46 -6.97
C LYS A 80 -1.81 7.02 -5.87
N TYR A 81 -1.77 7.80 -4.80
CA TYR A 81 -2.96 8.11 -4.02
C TYR A 81 -3.80 9.04 -4.91
N THR A 82 -4.95 8.56 -5.38
CA THR A 82 -5.72 9.22 -6.43
C THR A 82 -6.57 10.34 -5.82
N SER A 83 -6.91 11.38 -6.60
CA SER A 83 -7.87 12.43 -6.21
C SER A 83 -9.20 11.86 -5.69
N ARG A 84 -9.54 10.65 -6.16
CA ARG A 84 -10.65 9.82 -5.71
C ARG A 84 -10.54 9.39 -4.25
N ASP A 85 -9.42 8.78 -3.85
CA ASP A 85 -9.20 8.25 -2.50
C ASP A 85 -9.31 9.40 -1.46
N LEU A 86 -8.81 10.59 -1.83
CA LEU A 86 -8.98 11.83 -1.09
C LEU A 86 -10.47 12.22 -0.95
N ALA A 87 -11.25 12.13 -2.02
CA ALA A 87 -12.66 12.47 -2.04
C ALA A 87 -13.51 11.48 -1.24
N GLU A 88 -13.25 10.17 -1.34
CA GLU A 88 -13.94 9.12 -0.59
C GLU A 88 -13.62 9.21 0.90
N SER A 89 -12.35 9.47 1.24
CA SER A 89 -11.93 9.82 2.60
C SER A 89 -12.66 11.07 3.13
N PHE A 90 -12.77 12.11 2.30
CA PHE A 90 -13.45 13.34 2.67
C PHE A 90 -14.94 13.11 2.97
N VAL A 91 -15.65 12.39 2.09
CA VAL A 91 -17.07 12.07 2.27
C VAL A 91 -17.27 11.27 3.55
N GLY A 92 -16.46 10.24 3.78
CA GLY A 92 -16.50 9.46 5.02
C GLY A 92 -16.27 10.33 6.26
N ALA A 93 -15.28 11.22 6.23
CA ALA A 93 -15.00 12.15 7.32
C ALA A 93 -16.19 13.05 7.63
N VAL A 94 -16.82 13.65 6.61
CA VAL A 94 -17.97 14.56 6.79
C VAL A 94 -19.15 13.82 7.42
N LEU A 95 -19.51 12.64 6.89
CA LEU A 95 -20.66 11.88 7.37
C LEU A 95 -20.54 11.51 8.85
N PHE A 96 -19.33 11.15 9.29
CA PHE A 96 -19.09 10.80 10.70
C PHE A 96 -18.87 12.03 11.60
N ALA A 97 -18.35 13.14 11.08
CA ALA A 97 -18.14 14.36 11.86
C ALA A 97 -19.41 15.20 12.07
N LEU A 98 -20.36 15.16 11.12
CA LEU A 98 -21.56 15.99 11.16
C LEU A 98 -22.40 15.82 12.44
N PRO A 99 -22.72 14.59 12.92
CA PRO A 99 -23.49 14.43 14.14
C PRO A 99 -22.78 15.01 15.38
N LEU A 100 -21.46 14.88 15.44
CA LEU A 100 -20.64 15.39 16.54
C LEU A 100 -20.61 16.92 16.59
N LEU A 101 -20.77 17.59 15.44
CA LEU A 101 -20.82 19.04 15.39
C LEU A 101 -22.01 19.60 16.15
N VAL A 102 -23.15 18.90 16.14
CA VAL A 102 -24.38 19.34 16.79
C VAL A 102 -24.40 18.97 18.27
N GLU A 103 -23.64 17.96 18.67
CA GLU A 103 -23.63 17.42 20.01
C GLU A 103 -22.84 18.30 20.99
N GLY A 104 -23.47 18.69 22.10
CA GLY A 104 -22.82 19.51 23.14
C GLY A 104 -21.71 18.77 23.89
N GLY A 105 -21.88 17.47 24.12
CA GLY A 105 -20.94 16.65 24.88
C GLY A 105 -19.53 16.60 24.29
N VAL A 106 -19.39 16.78 22.97
CA VAL A 106 -18.08 16.85 22.29
C VAL A 106 -17.25 18.02 22.80
N PHE A 107 -17.89 19.17 23.06
CA PHE A 107 -17.23 20.38 23.55
C PHE A 107 -16.88 20.26 25.03
N GLU A 108 -17.70 19.56 25.82
CA GLU A 108 -17.39 19.25 27.22
C GLU A 108 -16.17 18.33 27.34
N ILE A 109 -16.07 17.29 26.49
CA ILE A 109 -14.90 16.42 26.43
C ILE A 109 -13.65 17.22 26.03
N ALA A 110 -13.77 18.11 25.05
CA ALA A 110 -12.67 18.95 24.62
C ALA A 110 -12.19 19.91 25.73
N ALA A 111 -13.12 20.52 26.47
CA ALA A 111 -12.79 21.35 27.62
C ALA A 111 -12.09 20.53 28.71
N TRP A 112 -12.54 19.31 28.97
CA TRP A 112 -11.90 18.39 29.90
C TRP A 112 -10.46 18.03 29.50
N PHE A 113 -10.22 17.75 28.22
CA PHE A 113 -8.89 17.47 27.69
C PHE A 113 -7.94 18.67 27.80
N ALA A 114 -8.45 19.89 27.57
CA ALA A 114 -7.67 21.11 27.72
C ALA A 114 -7.37 21.44 29.19
N ALA A 115 -8.32 21.21 30.10
CA ALA A 115 -8.16 21.50 31.53
C ALA A 115 -7.27 20.48 32.26
N THR A 116 -7.29 19.21 31.82
CA THR A 116 -6.56 18.13 32.50
C THR A 116 -5.09 18.15 32.10
N THR A 117 -4.28 18.87 32.88
CA THR A 117 -2.84 19.00 32.65
C THR A 117 -2.02 18.38 33.79
N VAL A 118 -0.92 17.72 33.44
CA VAL A 118 0.09 17.21 34.36
C VAL A 118 1.39 17.94 34.06
N ALA A 119 1.92 18.67 35.06
CA ALA A 119 3.09 19.55 34.87
C ALA A 119 2.94 20.54 33.68
N GLY A 120 1.71 21.03 33.43
CA GLY A 120 1.40 21.94 32.32
C GLY A 120 1.20 21.24 30.96
N VAL A 121 1.31 19.91 30.90
CA VAL A 121 1.14 19.13 29.67
C VAL A 121 -0.26 18.50 29.62
N PRO A 122 -1.06 18.67 28.55
CA PRO A 122 -2.40 18.10 28.43
C PRO A 122 -2.33 16.61 28.05
N VAL A 123 -2.03 15.75 29.04
CA VAL A 123 -1.75 14.33 28.82
C VAL A 123 -2.91 13.57 28.16
N LEU A 124 -4.17 13.91 28.49
CA LEU A 124 -5.34 13.26 27.90
C LEU A 124 -5.52 13.64 26.43
N LEU A 125 -5.25 14.89 26.06
CA LEU A 125 -5.28 15.32 24.67
C LEU A 125 -4.21 14.57 23.85
N ILE A 126 -3.00 14.45 24.39
CA ILE A 126 -1.91 13.70 23.73
C ILE A 126 -2.30 12.23 23.58
N GLY A 127 -2.85 11.62 24.64
CA GLY A 127 -3.34 10.25 24.59
C GLY A 127 -4.44 10.05 23.54
N HIS A 128 -5.38 10.99 23.44
CA HIS A 128 -6.44 10.97 22.43
C HIS A 128 -5.89 11.10 21.01
N VAL A 129 -4.97 12.03 20.77
CA VAL A 129 -4.28 12.17 19.48
C VAL A 129 -3.55 10.87 19.12
N GLY A 130 -2.81 10.28 20.06
CA GLY A 130 -2.17 8.99 19.88
C GLY A 130 -3.16 7.86 19.57
N PHE A 131 -4.31 7.85 20.25
CA PHE A 131 -5.39 6.92 19.98
C PHE A 131 -5.91 7.06 18.54
N VAL A 132 -6.11 8.27 18.03
CA VAL A 132 -6.52 8.48 16.63
C VAL A 132 -5.50 7.87 15.67
N PHE A 133 -4.22 8.16 15.86
CA PHE A 133 -3.16 7.58 15.02
C PHE A 133 -3.18 6.04 15.05
N VAL A 134 -3.19 5.44 16.24
CA VAL A 134 -3.18 3.98 16.42
C VAL A 134 -4.44 3.34 15.86
N ALA A 135 -5.61 3.92 16.11
CA ALA A 135 -6.87 3.38 15.65
C ALA A 135 -7.00 3.45 14.13
N THR A 136 -6.63 4.56 13.50
CA THR A 136 -6.59 4.67 12.04
C THR A 136 -5.57 3.71 11.44
N ALA A 137 -4.41 3.52 12.06
CA ALA A 137 -3.42 2.56 11.60
C ALA A 137 -3.96 1.12 11.72
N GLY A 138 -4.61 0.78 12.84
CA GLY A 138 -5.28 -0.50 13.03
C GLY A 138 -6.36 -0.73 11.98
N LEU A 139 -7.17 0.28 11.67
CA LEU A 139 -8.20 0.20 10.65
C LEU A 139 -7.62 -0.05 9.25
N LEU A 140 -6.55 0.66 8.87
CA LEU A 140 -6.00 0.56 7.51
C LEU A 140 -5.03 -0.60 7.30
N TYR A 141 -4.31 -1.03 8.33
CA TYR A 141 -3.21 -2.01 8.20
C TYR A 141 -3.44 -3.31 8.95
N TYR A 142 -4.22 -3.30 10.04
CA TYR A 142 -4.49 -4.50 10.80
C TYR A 142 -5.81 -5.15 10.39
N ALA A 143 -6.79 -4.36 9.93
CA ALA A 143 -8.08 -4.87 9.48
C ALA A 143 -8.10 -5.26 7.99
N ASP A 144 -7.08 -4.92 7.19
CA ASP A 144 -7.04 -5.26 5.76
C ASP A 144 -6.20 -6.53 5.49
N PHE A 145 -6.81 -7.41 4.70
CA PHE A 145 -6.37 -8.76 4.34
C PHE A 145 -5.54 -8.81 3.05
N ARG A 146 -4.96 -7.67 2.63
CA ARG A 146 -4.19 -7.58 1.38
C ARG A 146 -2.78 -7.13 1.68
N GLN A 147 -1.81 -7.90 1.21
CA GLN A 147 -0.39 -7.58 1.24
C GLN A 147 -0.15 -6.26 0.49
N ILE A 148 -0.14 -5.15 1.22
CA ILE A 148 0.25 -3.87 0.65
C ILE A 148 1.77 -3.82 0.74
N ALA A 149 2.43 -4.03 -0.41
CA ALA A 149 3.83 -3.72 -0.57
C ALA A 149 4.04 -2.23 -0.27
N ILE A 150 4.87 -1.93 0.73
CA ILE A 150 5.20 -0.57 1.15
C ILE A 150 6.01 0.07 0.02
N HIS A 151 5.36 0.78 -0.91
CA HIS A 151 6.05 1.57 -1.92
C HIS A 151 6.08 3.06 -1.54
N HIS A 152 7.29 3.58 -1.37
CA HIS A 152 7.63 5.00 -1.16
C HIS A 152 6.97 5.69 0.05
N PRO A 153 7.39 5.33 1.27
CA PRO A 153 6.98 6.01 2.50
C PRO A 153 7.48 7.47 2.55
N ILE A 154 6.65 8.37 3.10
CA ILE A 154 7.06 9.72 3.47
C ILE A 154 8.10 9.59 4.58
N LEU A 155 9.27 10.22 4.38
CA LEU A 155 10.42 10.14 5.30
C LEU A 155 10.91 8.71 5.58
N GLY A 156 10.62 7.73 4.73
CA GLY A 156 11.07 6.35 4.94
C GLY A 156 10.18 5.50 5.85
N VAL A 157 9.23 6.09 6.60
CA VAL A 157 8.48 5.40 7.67
C VAL A 157 6.96 5.50 7.56
N ILE A 158 6.40 6.61 7.05
CA ILE A 158 4.95 6.85 7.09
C ILE A 158 4.34 6.62 5.70
N PRO A 159 3.42 5.67 5.51
CA PRO A 159 2.77 5.46 4.22
C PRO A 159 1.93 6.66 3.78
N ARG A 160 1.97 7.00 2.48
CA ARG A 160 1.27 8.18 1.92
C ARG A 160 -0.25 8.12 2.12
N ARG A 161 -0.85 6.93 1.98
CA ARG A 161 -2.29 6.68 2.17
C ARG A 161 -2.75 7.02 3.58
N TYR A 162 -2.04 6.53 4.59
CA TYR A 162 -2.30 6.83 6.01
C TYR A 162 -2.21 8.33 6.30
N ALA A 163 -1.15 8.98 5.81
CA ALA A 163 -0.99 10.43 5.96
C ALA A 163 -2.12 11.20 5.25
N GLY A 164 -2.57 10.75 4.08
CA GLY A 164 -3.68 11.32 3.32
C GLY A 164 -5.00 11.27 4.09
N VAL A 165 -5.37 10.08 4.61
CA VAL A 165 -6.58 9.88 5.42
C VAL A 165 -6.58 10.77 6.66
N LEU A 166 -5.46 10.82 7.39
CA LEU A 166 -5.33 11.65 8.59
C LEU A 166 -5.38 13.15 8.27
N LEU A 167 -4.72 13.59 7.20
CA LEU A 167 -4.71 14.99 6.80
C LEU A 167 -6.10 15.44 6.35
N VAL A 168 -6.76 14.66 5.48
CA VAL A 168 -8.12 14.98 5.00
C VAL A 168 -9.09 15.04 6.18
N SER A 169 -9.10 14.02 7.04
CA SER A 169 -10.00 14.01 8.20
C SER A 169 -9.74 15.15 9.18
N LEU A 170 -8.48 15.51 9.42
CA LEU A 170 -8.11 16.63 10.29
C LEU A 170 -8.57 17.96 9.68
N ALA A 171 -8.29 18.18 8.39
CA ALA A 171 -8.69 19.37 7.66
C ALA A 171 -10.21 19.50 7.63
N THR A 172 -10.94 18.40 7.36
CA THR A 172 -12.40 18.34 7.39
C THR A 172 -12.95 18.72 8.76
N SER A 173 -12.43 18.11 9.83
CA SER A 173 -12.85 18.42 11.21
C SER A 173 -12.66 19.91 11.53
N ALA A 174 -11.48 20.45 11.25
CA ALA A 174 -11.17 21.86 11.50
C ALA A 174 -12.05 22.79 10.67
N ALA A 175 -12.20 22.51 9.37
CA ALA A 175 -13.01 23.31 8.46
C ALA A 175 -14.49 23.31 8.86
N MET A 176 -15.04 22.16 9.25
CA MET A 176 -16.42 22.04 9.70
C MET A 176 -16.64 22.82 11.01
N LEU A 177 -15.79 22.62 12.02
CA LEU A 177 -15.92 23.37 13.27
C LEU A 177 -15.79 24.88 13.07
N LEU A 178 -14.90 25.30 12.16
CA LEU A 178 -14.72 26.71 11.82
C LEU A 178 -15.92 27.28 11.07
N PHE A 179 -16.37 26.60 10.00
CA PHE A 179 -17.46 27.06 9.13
C PHE A 179 -18.78 27.17 9.88
N TRP A 180 -19.08 26.20 10.76
CA TRP A 180 -20.29 26.24 11.60
C TRP A 180 -20.14 27.08 12.87
N GLY A 181 -19.02 27.80 13.05
CA GLY A 181 -18.78 28.68 14.20
C GLY A 181 -18.54 27.96 15.54
N ARG A 182 -18.65 26.63 15.58
CA ARG A 182 -18.49 25.79 16.77
C ARG A 182 -17.09 25.83 17.38
N LEU A 183 -16.08 26.23 16.59
CA LEU A 183 -14.73 26.42 17.10
C LEU A 183 -14.59 27.60 18.08
N HIS A 184 -15.44 28.62 17.98
CA HIS A 184 -15.33 29.87 18.75
C HIS A 184 -16.42 30.04 19.81
N GLU A 185 -17.35 29.10 19.90
CA GLU A 185 -18.47 29.18 20.82
C GLU A 185 -18.03 29.11 22.28
N GLY A 186 -18.52 30.05 23.09
CA GLY A 186 -18.21 30.10 24.53
C GLY A 186 -16.86 30.73 24.89
N ASP A 187 -16.23 31.47 23.96
CA ASP A 187 -14.90 32.09 24.12
C ASP A 187 -13.80 31.12 24.60
N PRO A 188 -13.54 30.03 23.86
CA PRO A 188 -12.64 28.97 24.29
C PRO A 188 -11.17 29.40 24.22
N THR A 189 -10.37 28.85 25.13
CA THR A 189 -8.90 28.97 25.10
C THR A 189 -8.32 28.33 23.83
N ALA A 190 -7.10 28.71 23.44
CA ALA A 190 -6.45 28.13 22.27
C ALA A 190 -6.31 26.60 22.37
N LEU A 191 -6.02 26.09 23.57
CA LEU A 191 -5.88 24.65 23.81
C LEU A 191 -7.22 23.92 23.69
N GLU A 192 -8.30 24.54 24.16
CA GLU A 192 -9.65 23.99 24.00
C GLU A 192 -10.06 23.94 22.52
N ARG A 193 -9.74 24.97 21.73
CA ARG A 193 -10.00 24.96 20.27
C ARG A 193 -9.31 23.78 19.59
N VAL A 194 -8.03 23.54 19.91
CA VAL A 194 -7.29 22.37 19.41
C VAL A 194 -7.93 21.07 19.88
N SER A 195 -8.38 21.01 21.14
CA SER A 195 -9.06 19.84 21.70
C SER A 195 -10.39 19.55 21.01
N ARG A 196 -11.19 20.57 20.69
CA ARG A 196 -12.45 20.43 19.94
C ARG A 196 -12.21 19.80 18.58
N VAL A 197 -11.20 20.27 17.86
CA VAL A 197 -10.76 19.68 16.60
C VAL A 197 -10.32 18.24 16.81
N ALA A 198 -9.49 17.95 17.80
CA ALA A 198 -8.98 16.60 18.05
C ALA A 198 -10.10 15.59 18.36
N VAL A 199 -11.13 15.97 19.13
CA VAL A 199 -12.26 15.09 19.45
C VAL A 199 -13.07 14.76 18.20
N VAL A 200 -13.45 15.77 17.40
CA VAL A 200 -14.18 15.56 16.14
C VAL A 200 -13.33 14.81 15.12
N TRP A 201 -12.01 15.09 15.09
CA TRP A 201 -11.06 14.44 14.20
C TRP A 201 -11.03 12.93 14.39
N ALA A 202 -11.22 12.40 15.60
CA ALA A 202 -11.29 10.97 15.81
C ALA A 202 -12.40 10.32 14.95
N ALA A 203 -13.64 10.80 15.06
CA ALA A 203 -14.75 10.30 14.26
C ALA A 203 -14.52 10.52 12.76
N ALA A 204 -14.00 11.70 12.39
CA ALA A 204 -13.66 12.01 11.01
C ALA A 204 -12.59 11.07 10.43
N ALA A 205 -11.58 10.69 11.21
CA ALA A 205 -10.49 9.81 10.80
C ALA A 205 -10.96 8.36 10.63
N PHE A 206 -11.87 7.89 11.50
CA PHE A 206 -12.55 6.61 11.29
C PHE A 206 -13.40 6.63 10.02
N GLY A 207 -14.22 7.66 9.83
CA GLY A 207 -15.03 7.82 8.63
C GLY A 207 -14.19 7.88 7.36
N ALA A 208 -13.10 8.65 7.37
CA ALA A 208 -12.17 8.73 6.25
C ALA A 208 -11.50 7.39 5.95
N GLY A 209 -11.01 6.70 6.98
CA GLY A 209 -10.39 5.38 6.80
C GLY A 209 -11.37 4.36 6.24
N LEU A 210 -12.63 4.38 6.67
CA LEU A 210 -13.68 3.52 6.09
C LEU A 210 -14.02 3.92 4.65
N GLY A 211 -14.13 5.22 4.36
CA GLY A 211 -14.39 5.73 3.02
C GLY A 211 -13.31 5.32 2.03
N ASP A 212 -12.05 5.42 2.43
CA ASP A 212 -10.86 5.00 1.69
C ASP A 212 -10.74 3.47 1.50
N ILE A 213 -11.48 2.67 2.29
CA ILE A 213 -11.53 1.20 2.13
C ILE A 213 -12.63 0.79 1.13
N LEU A 214 -13.66 1.62 0.93
CA LEU A 214 -14.78 1.25 0.06
C LEU A 214 -14.35 1.20 -1.41
N PRO A 215 -14.61 0.10 -2.14
CA PRO A 215 -14.23 -0.02 -3.53
C PRO A 215 -15.05 0.93 -4.40
N GLY A 216 -14.37 1.94 -4.92
CA GLY A 216 -14.93 2.86 -5.87
C GLY A 216 -14.64 2.46 -7.32
N GLU A 217 -15.64 2.02 -8.08
CA GLU A 217 -15.52 1.90 -9.54
C GLU A 217 -15.51 3.29 -10.19
N SER A 218 -14.47 3.62 -10.97
CA SER A 218 -14.35 4.77 -11.91
C SER A 218 -12.92 5.34 -11.93
N GLN A 219 -12.40 5.49 -13.14
CA GLN A 219 -11.07 6.01 -13.43
C GLN A 219 -11.01 7.51 -13.10
N GLY A 220 -10.27 7.88 -12.05
CA GLY A 220 -10.09 9.27 -11.63
C GLY A 220 -8.82 9.89 -12.21
N ASP A 221 -8.96 11.09 -12.76
CA ASP A 221 -7.86 11.82 -13.40
C ASP A 221 -6.76 12.28 -12.42
N ASP A 222 -5.55 12.23 -12.99
CA ASP A 222 -4.24 12.45 -12.43
C ASP A 222 -3.95 13.95 -12.19
N LEU A 223 -4.16 14.47 -10.97
CA LEU A 223 -3.69 15.81 -10.61
C LEU A 223 -2.26 15.76 -10.05
N GLY A 224 -1.29 16.17 -10.87
CA GLY A 224 0.09 16.33 -10.42
C GLY A 224 1.09 16.66 -11.53
N LYS A 225 1.00 17.86 -12.11
CA LYS A 225 2.16 18.50 -12.74
C LYS A 225 2.10 20.00 -12.44
N PHE A 226 2.56 20.39 -11.26
CA PHE A 226 2.97 21.79 -11.06
C PHE A 226 4.32 21.92 -11.75
N ASP A 227 4.26 22.36 -13.00
CA ASP A 227 5.40 22.77 -13.79
C ASP A 227 5.91 24.09 -13.20
N LEU A 228 6.94 24.01 -12.35
CA LEU A 228 7.74 25.17 -11.98
C LEU A 228 8.77 25.37 -13.09
N ASP A 229 8.30 25.87 -14.23
CA ASP A 229 9.17 26.47 -15.24
C ASP A 229 9.65 27.83 -14.69
N ILE A 230 10.68 27.77 -13.84
CA ILE A 230 11.50 28.94 -13.52
C ILE A 230 12.31 29.19 -14.79
N GLY A 231 11.75 30.06 -15.64
CA GLY A 231 12.38 30.45 -16.89
C GLY A 231 13.79 30.99 -16.66
N ASP A 232 14.77 30.27 -17.17
CA ASP A 232 16.06 30.81 -17.52
C ASP A 232 15.84 31.87 -18.61
N ARG A 233 16.08 33.13 -18.25
CA ARG A 233 16.20 34.25 -19.19
C ARG A 233 17.68 34.53 -19.37
N ASP A 234 18.20 34.18 -20.53
CA ASP A 234 19.39 34.81 -21.12
C ASP A 234 19.10 36.29 -21.46
#